data_AF-A0A5J4PVI4-F1
#
_entry.id   AF-A0A5J4PVI4-F1
#
_cell.length_a   1.000
_cell.length_b   1.000
_cell.length_c   1.000
_cell.angle_alpha   90.00
_cell.angle_beta   90.00
_cell.angle_gamma   90.00
#
_symmetry.space_group_name_H-M   'P 1'
#
loop_
_entity.id
_entity.type
_entity.pdbx_description
1 polymer ?
#
loop_
_entity_poly.entity_id
_entity_poly.type
_entity_poly.pdbx_seq_one_letter_code
_entity_poly.pdbx_strand_id
1 'polypeptide(L)'
;EQDRDRILQATGKVPMIWGGDMGWDRETVVNKAVEEYEKGHIITLMWHSQRPTDEGPTIFKEQCQGEFPDEQWQELVTPGTEIYNNWLAKIDEVAGYLQLLKDKNIPVLWRPYHEMNGEWFWWGDRKGENGFTKLWKMMYDRYVNYHHLDNLIWVWNANGPRNTPDNAYDYALYFPGMDYVDILATDIYHNDWKQSHHDQLIELGQGKLIALGEIGNVPTPDILETQNKFAWFMIWAGFTRPQINTDDALRAIYNRPNTVSWEPKK
;
A
#
# COMPACT_ATOMS: atom_id res chain seq x y z
N GLU A 1 -0.56 12.35 -12.21
CA GLU A 1 -0.38 13.81 -12.48
C GLU A 1 -1.66 14.59 -12.24
N GLN A 2 -2.80 14.18 -12.80
CA GLN A 2 -4.10 14.85 -12.62
C GLN A 2 -4.48 15.14 -11.16
N ASP A 3 -4.38 14.16 -10.26
CA ASP A 3 -4.69 14.36 -8.83
C ASP A 3 -3.74 15.35 -8.14
N ARG A 4 -2.45 15.33 -8.49
CA ARG A 4 -1.45 16.27 -7.97
C ARG A 4 -1.79 17.70 -8.40
N ASP A 5 -2.09 17.88 -9.68
CA ASP A 5 -2.43 19.20 -10.23
C ASP A 5 -3.71 19.74 -9.60
N ARG A 6 -4.69 18.86 -9.37
CA ARG A 6 -5.93 19.17 -8.66
C ARG A 6 -5.68 19.62 -7.22
N ILE A 7 -4.81 18.93 -6.48
CA ILE A 7 -4.41 19.33 -5.11
C ILE A 7 -3.70 20.68 -5.15
N LEU A 8 -2.78 20.89 -6.08
CA LEU A 8 -2.06 22.15 -6.24
C LEU A 8 -3.01 23.31 -6.53
N GLN A 9 -4.00 23.12 -7.41
CA GLN A 9 -5.00 24.13 -7.72
C GLN A 9 -5.89 24.50 -6.52
N ALA A 10 -6.32 23.52 -5.72
CA ALA A 10 -7.15 23.77 -4.54
C ALA A 10 -6.38 24.45 -3.40
N THR A 11 -5.14 23.99 -3.16
CA THR A 11 -4.43 24.24 -1.90
C THR A 11 -3.19 25.11 -2.05
N GLY A 12 -2.65 25.25 -3.26
CA GLY A 12 -1.34 25.85 -3.50
C GLY A 12 -0.17 24.97 -3.02
N LYS A 13 -0.42 23.71 -2.66
CA LYS A 13 0.57 22.77 -2.13
C LYS A 13 0.72 21.54 -3.02
N VAL A 14 1.90 20.92 -2.99
CA VAL A 14 2.20 19.68 -3.68
C VAL A 14 2.41 18.57 -2.64
N PRO A 15 1.84 17.36 -2.81
CA PRO A 15 2.08 16.25 -1.89
C PRO A 15 3.57 15.92 -1.75
N MET A 16 4.03 15.66 -0.51
CA MET A 16 5.40 15.20 -0.25
C MET A 16 5.65 13.78 -0.78
N ILE A 17 4.64 12.92 -0.67
CA ILE A 17 4.73 11.53 -1.09
C ILE A 17 4.17 11.38 -2.50
N TRP A 18 4.91 10.69 -3.35
CA TRP A 18 4.44 10.22 -4.64
C TRP A 18 4.19 8.71 -4.58
N GLY A 19 3.02 8.28 -5.07
CA GLY A 19 2.58 6.89 -5.09
C GLY A 19 2.52 6.32 -6.50
N GLY A 20 2.97 5.08 -6.66
CA GLY A 20 2.85 4.28 -7.89
C GLY A 20 2.40 2.85 -7.61
N ASP A 21 1.95 2.16 -8.65
CA ASP A 21 1.44 0.79 -8.56
C ASP A 21 2.10 -0.11 -9.60
N MET A 22 2.81 -1.13 -9.13
CA MET A 22 3.56 -2.10 -9.93
C MET A 22 2.66 -3.14 -10.64
N GLY A 23 1.34 -3.02 -10.50
CA GLY A 23 0.35 -3.80 -11.25
C GLY A 23 0.21 -3.36 -12.71
N TRP A 24 0.68 -2.15 -13.05
CA TRP A 24 0.58 -1.56 -14.38
C TRP A 24 1.92 -1.56 -15.11
N ASP A 25 2.12 -0.64 -16.07
CA ASP A 25 3.38 -0.51 -16.81
C ASP A 25 4.55 -0.17 -15.86
N ARG A 26 5.31 -1.21 -15.50
CA ARG A 26 6.35 -1.14 -14.45
C ARG A 26 7.50 -0.25 -14.83
N GLU A 27 7.90 -0.25 -16.10
CA GLU A 27 8.96 0.62 -16.60
C GLU A 27 8.57 2.09 -16.45
N THR A 28 7.35 2.45 -16.84
CA THR A 28 6.82 3.81 -16.66
C THR A 28 6.74 4.20 -15.19
N VAL A 29 6.25 3.29 -14.33
CA VAL A 29 6.15 3.54 -12.88
C VAL A 29 7.53 3.76 -12.25
N VAL A 30 8.51 2.91 -12.57
CA VAL A 30 9.89 3.03 -12.05
C VAL A 30 10.57 4.29 -12.56
N ASN A 31 10.48 4.59 -13.86
CA ASN A 31 11.05 5.82 -14.41
C ASN A 31 10.44 7.05 -13.75
N LYS A 32 9.13 7.05 -13.51
CA LYS A 32 8.47 8.14 -12.79
C LYS A 32 8.90 8.23 -11.33
N ALA A 33 9.05 7.10 -10.64
CA ALA A 33 9.55 7.08 -9.27
C ALA A 33 10.95 7.71 -9.17
N VAL A 34 11.83 7.44 -10.14
CA VAL A 34 13.16 8.08 -10.24
C VAL A 34 13.02 9.60 -10.39
N GLU A 35 12.22 10.07 -11.36
CA GLU A 35 12.00 11.50 -11.58
C GLU A 35 11.47 12.23 -10.34
N GLU A 36 10.51 11.63 -9.65
CA GLU A 36 9.87 12.25 -8.49
C GLU A 36 10.80 12.22 -7.27
N TYR A 37 11.62 11.17 -7.10
CA TYR A 37 12.64 11.12 -6.06
C TYR A 37 13.73 12.18 -6.29
N GLU A 38 14.18 12.37 -7.53
CA GLU A 38 15.16 13.42 -7.88
C GLU A 38 14.65 14.83 -7.53
N LYS A 39 13.33 15.06 -7.66
CA LYS A 39 12.66 16.30 -7.21
C LYS A 39 12.56 16.42 -5.69
N GLY A 40 12.84 15.36 -4.94
CA GLY A 40 12.81 15.32 -3.48
C GLY A 40 11.51 14.77 -2.89
N HIS A 41 10.68 14.07 -3.67
CA HIS A 41 9.53 13.35 -3.12
C HIS A 41 9.95 12.07 -2.41
N ILE A 42 9.14 11.65 -1.43
CA ILE A 42 9.20 10.31 -0.86
C ILE A 42 8.45 9.35 -1.79
N ILE A 43 9.04 8.20 -2.09
CA ILE A 43 8.45 7.21 -2.99
C ILE A 43 7.75 6.12 -2.20
N THR A 44 6.48 5.86 -2.54
CA THR A 44 5.76 4.67 -2.11
C THR A 44 5.26 3.89 -3.32
N LEU A 45 5.44 2.57 -3.28
CA LEU A 45 4.99 1.67 -4.33
C LEU A 45 4.14 0.55 -3.73
N MET A 46 3.01 0.28 -4.36
CA MET A 46 2.15 -0.87 -4.08
C MET A 46 2.16 -1.83 -5.27
N TRP A 47 1.41 -2.92 -5.16
CA TRP A 47 1.26 -3.86 -6.26
C TRP A 47 -0.10 -4.56 -6.25
N HIS A 48 -0.98 -4.15 -7.16
CA HIS A 48 -2.13 -4.98 -7.55
C HIS A 48 -1.65 -6.17 -8.38
N SER A 49 -1.38 -7.29 -7.69
CA SER A 49 -0.88 -8.52 -8.30
C SER A 49 -2.00 -9.32 -8.97
N GLN A 50 -1.71 -9.87 -10.14
CA GLN A 50 -2.49 -10.98 -10.69
C GLN A 50 -2.34 -12.23 -9.82
N ARG A 51 -3.23 -13.22 -10.00
CA ARG A 51 -3.00 -14.55 -9.40
C ARG A 51 -1.77 -15.19 -10.03
N PRO A 52 -1.08 -16.10 -9.31
CA PRO A 52 0.02 -16.88 -9.88
C PRO A 52 -0.37 -17.69 -11.12
N THR A 53 -1.65 -18.03 -11.29
CA THR A 53 -2.20 -18.80 -12.41
C THR A 53 -2.55 -17.95 -13.64
N ASP A 54 -2.52 -16.62 -13.51
CA ASP A 54 -2.89 -15.70 -14.60
C ASP A 54 -1.67 -15.33 -15.44
N GLU A 55 -1.89 -15.04 -16.72
CA GLU A 55 -0.89 -14.55 -17.66
C GLU A 55 -1.33 -13.23 -18.33
N GLY A 56 -0.40 -12.58 -19.03
CA GLY A 56 -0.67 -11.37 -19.79
C GLY A 56 -0.75 -10.09 -18.94
N PRO A 57 -1.26 -8.97 -19.50
CA PRO A 57 -1.39 -7.72 -18.76
C PRO A 57 -2.45 -7.81 -17.65
N THR A 58 -2.27 -7.04 -16.58
CA THR A 58 -3.19 -7.02 -15.44
C THR A 58 -4.58 -6.53 -15.84
N ILE A 59 -5.59 -7.35 -15.55
CA ILE A 59 -7.01 -7.00 -15.62
C ILE A 59 -7.56 -7.05 -14.19
N PHE A 60 -7.80 -5.87 -13.63
CA PHE A 60 -8.04 -5.71 -12.19
C PHE A 60 -9.16 -6.61 -11.65
N LYS A 61 -10.33 -6.60 -12.30
CA LYS A 61 -11.53 -7.26 -11.76
C LYS A 61 -11.42 -8.78 -11.81
N GLU A 62 -10.82 -9.29 -12.87
CA GLU A 62 -10.75 -10.71 -13.19
C GLU A 62 -9.54 -11.40 -12.55
N GLN A 63 -8.44 -10.66 -12.36
CA GLN A 63 -7.17 -11.22 -11.92
C GLN A 63 -6.79 -10.78 -10.50
N CYS A 64 -6.91 -9.50 -10.15
CA CYS A 64 -6.61 -9.05 -8.78
C CYS A 64 -7.75 -9.40 -7.82
N GLN A 65 -9.00 -9.25 -8.28
CA GLN A 65 -10.21 -9.57 -7.52
C GLN A 65 -10.85 -10.91 -7.90
N GLY A 66 -10.13 -11.74 -8.65
CA GLY A 66 -10.58 -13.06 -9.03
C GLY A 66 -10.53 -14.04 -7.86
N GLU A 67 -11.41 -15.05 -7.88
CA GLU A 67 -11.36 -16.15 -6.92
C GLU A 67 -10.02 -16.89 -7.01
N PHE A 68 -9.55 -17.38 -5.88
CA PHE A 68 -8.38 -18.24 -5.79
C PHE A 68 -8.69 -19.40 -4.83
N PRO A 69 -9.01 -20.60 -5.30
CA PRO A 69 -9.44 -21.70 -4.44
C PRO A 69 -8.38 -22.13 -3.42
N ASP A 70 -8.82 -22.69 -2.28
CA ASP A 70 -7.92 -23.16 -1.21
C ASP A 70 -6.88 -24.18 -1.69
N GLU A 71 -7.25 -25.03 -2.65
CA GLU A 71 -6.34 -26.00 -3.27
C GLU A 71 -5.16 -25.31 -3.98
N GLN A 72 -5.45 -24.26 -4.77
CA GLN A 72 -4.43 -23.44 -5.42
C GLN A 72 -3.59 -22.65 -4.41
N TRP A 73 -4.21 -22.21 -3.31
CA TRP A 73 -3.49 -21.58 -2.21
C TRP A 73 -2.50 -22.54 -1.54
N GLN A 74 -2.88 -23.80 -1.31
CA GLN A 74 -1.96 -24.80 -0.76
C GLN A 74 -0.78 -25.05 -1.70
N GLU A 75 -1.01 -25.09 -3.01
CA GLU A 75 0.07 -25.18 -3.97
C GLU A 75 0.98 -23.96 -3.93
N LEU A 76 0.41 -22.74 -3.93
CA LEU A 76 1.15 -21.48 -3.83
C LEU A 76 2.10 -21.47 -2.63
N VAL A 77 1.66 -21.93 -1.46
CA VAL A 77 2.49 -21.90 -0.25
C VAL A 77 3.37 -23.14 -0.08
N THR A 78 3.48 -23.99 -1.10
CA THR A 78 4.29 -25.21 -1.10
C THR A 78 5.43 -25.08 -2.13
N PRO A 79 6.69 -24.92 -1.69
CA PRO A 79 7.83 -24.79 -2.59
C PRO A 79 7.92 -25.93 -3.61
N GLY A 80 8.14 -25.56 -4.88
CA GLY A 80 8.37 -26.50 -5.98
C GLY A 80 7.11 -26.92 -6.75
N THR A 81 5.91 -26.55 -6.31
CA THR A 81 4.69 -26.72 -7.13
C THR A 81 4.71 -25.77 -8.33
N GLU A 82 3.85 -26.05 -9.31
CA GLU A 82 3.72 -25.18 -10.49
C GLU A 82 3.26 -23.77 -10.09
N ILE A 83 2.22 -23.66 -9.25
CA ILE A 83 1.68 -22.37 -8.79
C ILE A 83 2.73 -21.60 -7.96
N TYR A 84 3.50 -22.28 -7.10
CA TYR A 84 4.62 -21.64 -6.39
C TYR A 84 5.67 -21.09 -7.35
N ASN A 85 6.07 -21.87 -8.37
CA ASN A 85 7.09 -21.44 -9.32
C ASN A 85 6.60 -20.27 -10.19
N ASN A 86 5.32 -20.26 -10.57
CA ASN A 86 4.71 -19.14 -11.31
C ASN A 86 4.65 -17.88 -10.44
N TRP A 87 4.27 -18.02 -9.18
CA TRP A 87 4.33 -16.92 -8.21
C TRP A 87 5.75 -16.39 -8.05
N LEU A 88 6.73 -17.28 -7.89
CA LEU A 88 8.14 -16.93 -7.73
C LEU A 88 8.65 -16.13 -8.92
N ALA A 89 8.33 -16.56 -10.14
CA ALA A 89 8.69 -15.85 -11.36
C ALA A 89 8.09 -14.43 -11.42
N LYS A 90 6.82 -14.27 -11.02
CA LYS A 90 6.14 -12.96 -10.99
C LYS A 90 6.77 -12.01 -9.96
N ILE A 91 7.06 -12.48 -8.75
CA ILE A 91 7.71 -11.63 -7.74
C ILE A 91 9.17 -11.31 -8.13
N ASP A 92 9.86 -12.23 -8.79
CA ASP A 92 11.23 -12.01 -9.27
C ASP A 92 11.28 -10.93 -10.37
N GLU A 93 10.26 -10.87 -11.23
CA GLU A 93 10.11 -9.79 -12.21
C GLU A 93 9.98 -8.43 -11.52
N VAL A 94 9.11 -8.32 -10.51
CA VAL A 94 8.92 -7.09 -9.72
C VAL A 94 10.20 -6.74 -8.95
N ALA A 95 10.91 -7.73 -8.39
CA ALA A 95 12.18 -7.53 -7.72
C ALA A 95 13.23 -6.92 -8.67
N GLY A 96 13.27 -7.33 -9.94
CA GLY A 96 14.13 -6.73 -10.96
C GLY A 96 13.89 -5.23 -11.14
N TYR A 97 12.63 -4.79 -11.14
CA TYR A 97 12.30 -3.37 -11.20
C TYR A 97 12.65 -2.62 -9.90
N LEU A 98 12.44 -3.22 -8.74
CA LEU A 98 12.84 -2.64 -7.45
C LEU A 98 14.37 -2.53 -7.31
N GLN A 99 15.12 -3.46 -7.91
CA GLN A 99 16.58 -3.40 -8.00
C GLN A 99 17.05 -2.17 -8.78
N LEU A 100 16.34 -1.75 -9.84
CA LEU A 100 16.70 -0.52 -10.57
C LEU A 100 16.62 0.73 -9.67
N LEU A 101 15.67 0.76 -8.74
CA LEU A 101 15.55 1.82 -7.74
C LEU A 101 16.65 1.71 -6.68
N LYS A 102 16.98 0.48 -6.26
CA LYS A 102 18.11 0.21 -5.35
C LYS A 102 19.43 0.71 -5.93
N ASP A 103 19.71 0.42 -7.20
CA ASP A 103 20.96 0.81 -7.88
C ASP A 103 21.12 2.34 -7.95
N LYS A 104 20.02 3.08 -7.84
CA LYS A 104 19.96 4.54 -7.77
C LYS A 104 19.91 5.09 -6.34
N ASN A 105 20.03 4.23 -5.33
CA ASN A 105 19.91 4.56 -3.91
C ASN A 105 18.56 5.20 -3.54
N ILE A 106 17.48 4.75 -4.18
CA ILE A 106 16.14 5.26 -3.92
C ILE A 106 15.44 4.35 -2.89
N PRO A 107 15.18 4.84 -1.66
CA PRO A 107 14.37 4.11 -0.70
C PRO A 107 12.90 4.10 -1.12
N VAL A 108 12.22 2.98 -0.91
CA VAL A 108 10.81 2.79 -1.29
C VAL A 108 10.00 2.34 -0.09
N LEU A 109 8.92 3.08 0.22
CA LEU A 109 7.84 2.58 1.08
C LEU A 109 7.07 1.50 0.30
N TRP A 110 7.46 0.24 0.47
CA TRP A 110 6.96 -0.92 -0.28
C TRP A 110 5.75 -1.52 0.43
N ARG A 111 4.60 -1.53 -0.24
CA ARG A 111 3.30 -1.93 0.32
C ARG A 111 2.68 -3.08 -0.49
N PRO A 112 3.28 -4.28 -0.49
CA PRO A 112 2.77 -5.42 -1.25
C PRO A 112 1.52 -6.00 -0.59
N TYR A 113 0.66 -6.62 -1.41
CA TYR A 113 -0.51 -7.38 -0.94
C TYR A 113 -1.33 -6.60 0.10
N HIS A 114 -1.60 -5.32 -0.20
CA HIS A 114 -2.36 -4.42 0.67
C HIS A 114 -3.82 -4.87 0.81
N GLU A 115 -4.49 -4.37 1.84
CA GLU A 115 -5.89 -4.71 2.19
C GLU A 115 -6.14 -6.22 2.39
N MET A 116 -5.14 -6.96 2.85
CA MET A 116 -5.18 -8.41 3.00
C MET A 116 -6.26 -8.94 3.96
N ASN A 117 -6.76 -8.10 4.86
CA ASN A 117 -7.84 -8.43 5.76
C ASN A 117 -9.23 -8.29 5.12
N GLY A 118 -9.30 -7.77 3.88
CA GLY A 118 -10.51 -7.73 3.05
C GLY A 118 -10.74 -9.01 2.26
N GLU A 119 -11.96 -9.19 1.75
CA GLU A 119 -12.39 -10.38 0.98
C GLU A 119 -12.30 -10.20 -0.55
N TRP A 120 -11.87 -9.03 -1.03
CA TRP A 120 -11.98 -8.65 -2.44
C TRP A 120 -10.75 -8.94 -3.29
N PHE A 121 -9.57 -9.17 -2.70
CA PHE A 121 -8.38 -9.56 -3.45
C PHE A 121 -8.10 -11.05 -3.30
N TRP A 122 -7.46 -11.67 -4.29
CA TRP A 122 -7.16 -13.11 -4.24
C TRP A 122 -6.27 -13.52 -3.06
N TRP A 123 -5.43 -12.60 -2.57
CA TRP A 123 -4.59 -12.74 -1.38
C TRP A 123 -5.32 -12.40 -0.07
N GLY A 124 -6.55 -11.90 -0.17
CA GLY A 124 -7.40 -11.47 0.93
C GLY A 124 -8.00 -12.62 1.72
N ASP A 125 -8.38 -12.32 2.95
CA ASP A 125 -8.98 -13.21 3.94
C ASP A 125 -8.31 -14.59 4.13
N ARG A 126 -6.97 -14.63 4.07
CA ARG A 126 -6.20 -15.85 4.35
C ARG A 126 -5.71 -15.89 5.79
N LYS A 127 -6.55 -16.41 6.69
CA LYS A 127 -6.22 -16.53 8.12
C LYS A 127 -5.26 -17.71 8.40
N GLY A 128 -4.55 -17.64 9.53
CA GLY A 128 -3.72 -18.73 10.04
C GLY A 128 -2.28 -18.75 9.53
N GLU A 129 -1.47 -19.69 10.07
CA GLU A 129 -0.03 -19.77 9.83
C GLU A 129 0.33 -20.04 8.36
N ASN A 130 -0.49 -20.83 7.65
CA ASN A 130 -0.33 -21.06 6.21
C ASN A 130 -1.13 -20.07 5.35
N GLY A 131 -1.73 -19.04 5.96
CA GLY A 131 -2.47 -18.00 5.28
C GLY A 131 -1.57 -16.84 4.84
N PHE A 132 -2.11 -15.63 4.85
CA PHE A 132 -1.45 -14.40 4.38
C PHE A 132 -0.06 -14.20 5.00
N THR A 133 0.10 -14.50 6.29
CA THR A 133 1.37 -14.32 6.99
C THR A 133 2.50 -15.16 6.37
N LYS A 134 2.20 -16.33 5.79
CA LYS A 134 3.16 -17.15 5.03
C LYS A 134 3.53 -16.51 3.70
N LEU A 135 2.54 -16.04 2.94
CA LEU A 135 2.77 -15.34 1.67
C LEU A 135 3.67 -14.10 1.87
N TRP A 136 3.39 -13.30 2.90
CA TRP A 136 4.20 -12.14 3.26
C TRP A 136 5.65 -12.54 3.56
N LYS A 137 5.86 -13.52 4.44
CA LYS A 137 7.21 -13.98 4.84
C LYS A 137 7.99 -14.58 3.68
N MET A 138 7.31 -15.31 2.77
CA MET A 138 7.93 -15.87 1.57
C MET A 138 8.43 -14.76 0.63
N MET A 139 7.63 -13.71 0.40
CA MET A 139 8.09 -12.55 -0.38
C MET A 139 9.23 -11.81 0.35
N TYR A 140 9.10 -11.59 1.66
CA TYR A 140 10.12 -10.94 2.46
C TYR A 140 11.47 -11.66 2.34
N ASP A 141 11.49 -12.97 2.55
CA ASP A 141 12.71 -13.78 2.38
C ASP A 141 13.27 -13.68 0.96
N ARG A 142 12.41 -13.80 -0.07
CA ARG A 142 12.84 -13.70 -1.47
C ARG A 142 13.46 -12.33 -1.78
N TYR A 143 12.85 -11.24 -1.30
CA TYR A 143 13.30 -9.89 -1.62
C TYR A 143 14.51 -9.47 -0.79
N VAL A 144 14.49 -9.74 0.52
CA VAL A 144 15.54 -9.31 1.46
C VAL A 144 16.74 -10.25 1.43
N ASN A 145 16.53 -11.57 1.50
CA ASN A 145 17.63 -12.52 1.66
C ASN A 145 18.17 -13.04 0.33
N TYR A 146 17.32 -13.22 -0.68
CA TYR A 146 17.77 -13.73 -1.99
C TYR A 146 18.13 -12.60 -2.97
N HIS A 147 17.26 -11.61 -3.17
CA HIS A 147 17.54 -10.47 -4.06
C HIS A 147 18.34 -9.35 -3.39
N HIS A 148 18.50 -9.39 -2.07
CA HIS A 148 19.21 -8.37 -1.30
C HIS A 148 18.66 -6.95 -1.48
N LEU A 149 17.34 -6.79 -1.61
CA LEU A 149 16.68 -5.49 -1.73
C LEU A 149 16.62 -4.77 -0.36
N ASP A 150 17.72 -4.10 0.01
CA ASP A 150 17.90 -3.33 1.25
C ASP A 150 17.41 -1.87 1.16
N ASN A 151 16.82 -1.47 0.04
CA ASN A 151 16.20 -0.16 -0.16
C ASN A 151 14.69 -0.14 0.15
N LEU A 152 14.10 -1.28 0.53
CA LEU A 152 12.67 -1.40 0.80
C LEU A 152 12.38 -1.18 2.29
N ILE A 153 11.45 -0.27 2.57
CA ILE A 153 10.81 -0.10 3.88
C ILE A 153 9.47 -0.85 3.80
N TRP A 154 9.32 -1.91 4.58
CA TRP A 154 8.18 -2.83 4.52
C TRP A 154 6.95 -2.25 5.22
N VAL A 155 5.97 -1.82 4.43
CA VAL A 155 4.71 -1.27 4.95
C VAL A 155 3.62 -2.33 4.90
N TRP A 156 3.25 -2.87 6.05
CA TRP A 156 2.09 -3.76 6.16
C TRP A 156 0.82 -2.92 6.13
N ASN A 157 0.11 -2.94 5.00
CA ASN A 157 -0.98 -2.02 4.70
C ASN A 157 -2.32 -2.76 4.67
N ALA A 158 -3.08 -2.73 5.76
CA ALA A 158 -4.40 -3.34 5.84
C ALA A 158 -5.51 -2.39 5.38
N ASN A 159 -6.77 -2.83 5.45
CA ASN A 159 -7.95 -1.97 5.37
C ASN A 159 -8.54 -1.77 6.78
N GLY A 160 -9.15 -0.61 7.06
CA GLY A 160 -10.02 -0.40 8.23
C GLY A 160 -11.08 -1.51 8.43
N PRO A 161 -11.10 -2.22 9.57
CA PRO A 161 -12.04 -3.31 9.83
C PRO A 161 -13.52 -2.87 9.72
N ARG A 162 -14.31 -3.66 9.01
CA ARG A 162 -15.74 -3.39 8.81
C ARG A 162 -16.52 -4.68 8.61
N ASN A 163 -17.74 -4.70 9.15
CA ASN A 163 -18.71 -5.78 8.97
C ASN A 163 -19.84 -5.28 8.05
N THR A 164 -19.58 -5.34 6.75
CA THR A 164 -20.42 -4.85 5.65
C THR A 164 -20.34 -5.84 4.50
N PRO A 165 -21.19 -5.79 3.46
CA PRO A 165 -21.12 -6.74 2.33
C PRO A 165 -19.74 -6.86 1.64
N ASP A 166 -18.84 -5.90 1.87
CA ASP A 166 -17.43 -5.93 1.51
C ASP A 166 -16.61 -5.95 2.82
N ASN A 167 -16.47 -7.11 3.47
CA ASN A 167 -15.93 -7.18 4.84
C ASN A 167 -14.42 -6.96 4.88
N ALA A 168 -13.96 -6.36 5.98
CA ALA A 168 -12.55 -6.37 6.37
C ALA A 168 -12.44 -6.79 7.84
N TYR A 169 -11.64 -7.82 8.10
CA TYR A 169 -11.50 -8.45 9.42
C TYR A 169 -10.43 -7.76 10.29
N ASP A 170 -10.33 -8.19 11.55
CA ASP A 170 -9.39 -7.63 12.54
C ASP A 170 -7.93 -7.70 12.06
N TYR A 171 -7.19 -6.61 12.24
CA TYR A 171 -5.78 -6.47 11.81
C TYR A 171 -4.87 -7.60 12.30
N ALA A 172 -5.00 -7.99 13.57
CA ALA A 172 -4.12 -8.95 14.22
C ALA A 172 -4.15 -10.35 13.57
N LEU A 173 -5.22 -10.69 12.85
CA LEU A 173 -5.37 -12.00 12.18
C LEU A 173 -4.41 -12.20 11.01
N TYR A 174 -3.85 -11.11 10.46
CA TYR A 174 -3.00 -11.12 9.26
C TYR A 174 -1.63 -10.48 9.49
N PHE A 175 -1.30 -10.12 10.74
CA PHE A 175 -0.03 -9.48 11.06
C PHE A 175 1.11 -10.51 11.03
N PRO A 176 2.15 -10.35 10.18
CA PRO A 176 3.20 -11.36 10.00
C PRO A 176 4.24 -11.38 11.14
N GLY A 177 4.19 -10.38 12.03
CA GLY A 177 5.13 -10.22 13.14
C GLY A 177 6.07 -9.04 12.93
N MET A 178 6.60 -8.53 14.05
CA MET A 178 7.37 -7.28 14.11
C MET A 178 8.69 -7.30 13.34
N ASP A 179 9.26 -8.48 13.11
CA ASP A 179 10.53 -8.66 12.40
C ASP A 179 10.38 -8.52 10.87
N TYR A 180 9.15 -8.51 10.36
CA TYR A 180 8.84 -8.51 8.92
C TYR A 180 8.13 -7.22 8.47
N VAL A 181 8.03 -6.22 9.34
CA VAL A 181 7.25 -4.98 9.11
C VAL A 181 8.02 -3.80 9.68
N ASP A 182 8.21 -2.75 8.90
CA ASP A 182 8.78 -1.48 9.36
C ASP A 182 7.70 -0.49 9.79
N ILE A 183 6.60 -0.43 9.03
CA ILE A 183 5.50 0.53 9.21
C ILE A 183 4.17 -0.20 9.04
N LEU A 184 3.17 0.15 9.86
CA LEU A 184 1.81 -0.33 9.68
C LEU A 184 1.00 0.74 8.96
N ALA A 185 0.13 0.37 8.04
CA ALA A 185 -0.76 1.29 7.38
C ALA A 185 -2.18 0.71 7.33
N THR A 186 -3.16 1.59 7.24
CA THR A 186 -4.55 1.20 7.01
C THR A 186 -5.20 2.08 5.95
N ASP A 187 -6.07 1.47 5.16
CA ASP A 187 -6.83 2.13 4.10
C ASP A 187 -8.23 2.48 4.60
N ILE A 188 -8.59 3.75 4.47
CA ILE A 188 -9.85 4.32 4.98
C ILE A 188 -10.67 4.88 3.84
N TYR A 189 -11.67 4.10 3.44
CA TYR A 189 -12.68 4.48 2.46
C TYR A 189 -14.03 4.77 3.11
N HIS A 190 -14.98 5.29 2.32
CA HIS A 190 -16.37 5.55 2.72
C HIS A 190 -16.54 6.47 3.94
N ASN A 191 -15.56 7.33 4.21
CA ASN A 191 -15.56 8.24 5.37
C ASN A 191 -15.65 7.50 6.73
N ASP A 192 -15.19 6.24 6.80
CA ASP A 192 -15.24 5.40 8.00
C ASP A 192 -14.09 5.71 8.98
N TRP A 193 -14.03 6.96 9.47
CA TRP A 193 -12.97 7.46 10.36
C TRP A 193 -13.11 7.02 11.82
N LYS A 194 -13.28 5.73 12.08
CA LYS A 194 -13.41 5.20 13.46
C LYS A 194 -12.09 5.37 14.22
N GLN A 195 -12.17 5.83 15.46
CA GLN A 195 -11.00 5.92 16.36
C GLN A 195 -10.31 4.57 16.56
N SER A 196 -11.07 3.46 16.53
CA SER A 196 -10.53 2.11 16.65
C SER A 196 -9.51 1.77 15.56
N HIS A 197 -9.65 2.32 14.34
CA HIS A 197 -8.71 2.07 13.25
C HIS A 197 -7.31 2.59 13.57
N HIS A 198 -7.24 3.72 14.28
CA HIS A 198 -6.01 4.33 14.74
C HIS A 198 -5.46 3.59 15.98
N ASP A 199 -6.29 3.40 17.01
CA ASP A 199 -5.82 2.88 18.30
C ASP A 199 -5.35 1.42 18.20
N GLN A 200 -6.04 0.59 17.41
CA GLN A 200 -5.62 -0.81 17.17
C GLN A 200 -4.31 -0.90 16.40
N LEU A 201 -4.05 0.01 15.46
CA LEU A 201 -2.77 0.07 14.74
C LEU A 201 -1.62 0.47 15.66
N ILE A 202 -1.86 1.42 16.58
CA ILE A 202 -0.86 1.79 17.60
C ILE A 202 -0.53 0.60 18.49
N GLU A 203 -1.56 -0.08 19.00
CA GLU A 203 -1.41 -1.24 19.88
C GLU A 203 -0.63 -2.36 19.19
N LEU A 204 -1.03 -2.71 17.96
CA LEU A 204 -0.39 -3.76 17.17
C LEU A 204 1.06 -3.39 16.79
N GLY A 205 1.30 -2.12 16.44
CA GLY A 205 2.60 -1.65 15.98
C GLY A 205 3.66 -1.48 17.07
N GLN A 206 3.28 -1.50 18.36
CA GLN A 206 4.19 -1.45 19.52
C GLN A 206 5.33 -0.41 19.39
N GLY A 207 5.01 0.79 18.89
CA GLY A 207 5.96 1.89 18.71
C GLY A 207 6.54 2.06 17.30
N LYS A 208 6.25 1.16 16.35
CA LYS A 208 6.48 1.42 14.92
C LYS A 208 5.56 2.53 14.42
N LEU A 209 5.96 3.16 13.32
CA LEU A 209 5.13 4.19 12.67
C LEU A 209 3.83 3.57 12.16
N ILE A 210 2.77 4.39 12.16
CA ILE A 210 1.51 4.06 11.51
C ILE A 210 1.19 5.08 10.42
N ALA A 211 0.45 4.69 9.39
CA ALA A 211 0.10 5.58 8.28
C ALA A 211 -1.30 5.31 7.72
N LEU A 212 -1.81 6.28 6.97
CA LEU A 212 -2.98 6.13 6.11
C LEU A 212 -2.49 5.75 4.72
N GLY A 213 -2.53 4.46 4.42
CA GLY A 213 -1.98 3.87 3.19
C GLY A 213 -2.69 4.43 1.96
N GLU A 214 -4.00 4.46 2.03
CA GLU A 214 -4.94 5.01 1.07
C GLU A 214 -6.12 5.65 1.79
N ILE A 215 -6.59 6.77 1.26
CA ILE A 215 -7.80 7.41 1.74
C ILE A 215 -8.69 7.81 0.57
N GLY A 216 -9.99 7.62 0.78
CA GLY A 216 -11.00 8.15 -0.12
C GLY A 216 -11.31 9.62 0.18
N ASN A 217 -12.29 9.83 1.06
CA ASN A 217 -12.58 11.16 1.61
C ASN A 217 -11.49 11.57 2.58
N VAL A 218 -11.05 12.83 2.53
CA VAL A 218 -10.06 13.34 3.47
C VAL A 218 -10.64 13.46 4.88
N PRO A 219 -9.85 13.20 5.93
CA PRO A 219 -10.30 13.39 7.30
C PRO A 219 -10.49 14.88 7.59
N THR A 220 -11.42 15.21 8.48
CA THR A 220 -11.51 16.58 9.01
C THR A 220 -10.32 16.86 9.94
N PRO A 221 -9.98 18.14 10.19
CA PRO A 221 -8.96 18.49 11.18
C PRO A 221 -9.22 17.87 12.55
N ASP A 222 -10.47 17.86 13.03
CA ASP A 222 -10.86 17.28 14.32
C ASP A 222 -10.54 15.79 14.42
N ILE A 223 -10.73 15.03 13.34
CA ILE A 223 -10.34 13.60 13.28
C ILE A 223 -8.83 13.45 13.46
N LEU A 224 -8.04 14.32 12.81
CA LEU A 224 -6.58 14.27 12.91
C LEU A 224 -6.03 14.83 14.24
N GLU A 225 -6.85 15.50 15.06
CA GLU A 225 -6.46 15.86 16.43
C GLU A 225 -6.50 14.62 17.35
N THR A 226 -7.48 13.73 17.17
CA THR A 226 -7.59 12.48 17.95
C THR A 226 -6.81 11.32 17.34
N GLN A 227 -6.64 11.30 16.03
CA GLN A 227 -5.87 10.29 15.28
C GLN A 227 -4.50 10.84 14.85
N ASN A 228 -3.76 11.37 15.82
CA ASN A 228 -2.57 12.21 15.59
C ASN A 228 -1.25 11.44 15.40
N LYS A 229 -1.28 10.11 15.24
CA LYS A 229 -0.08 9.28 15.04
C LYS A 229 0.17 8.85 13.60
N PHE A 230 -0.74 9.14 12.68
CA PHE A 230 -0.51 8.85 11.26
C PHE A 230 0.62 9.70 10.69
N ALA A 231 1.66 9.04 10.19
CA ALA A 231 2.86 9.68 9.64
C ALA A 231 2.63 10.29 8.26
N TRP A 232 1.72 9.71 7.47
CA TRP A 232 1.30 10.26 6.18
C TRP A 232 -0.13 9.83 5.82
N PHE A 233 -0.64 10.41 4.74
CA PHE A 233 -1.84 9.98 4.05
C PHE A 233 -1.61 10.01 2.53
N MET A 234 -2.36 9.18 1.79
CA MET A 234 -2.34 9.17 0.33
C MET A 234 -3.76 9.09 -0.22
N ILE A 235 -4.20 10.14 -0.92
CA ILE A 235 -5.54 10.14 -1.54
C ILE A 235 -5.51 9.24 -2.78
N TRP A 236 -6.47 8.31 -2.90
CA TRP A 236 -6.53 7.40 -4.04
C TRP A 236 -6.72 8.14 -5.36
N ALA A 237 -6.19 7.57 -6.44
CA ALA A 237 -6.27 8.18 -7.77
C ALA A 237 -7.72 8.47 -8.17
N GLY A 238 -7.97 9.69 -8.65
CA GLY A 238 -9.28 10.19 -9.02
C GLY A 238 -10.20 10.59 -7.85
N PHE A 239 -9.78 10.41 -6.58
CA PHE A 239 -10.58 10.80 -5.41
C PHE A 239 -10.36 12.25 -4.99
N THR A 240 -9.39 12.96 -5.59
CA THR A 240 -9.24 14.41 -5.41
C THR A 240 -10.34 15.22 -6.12
N ARG A 241 -11.22 14.55 -6.89
CA ARG A 241 -12.32 15.17 -7.61
C ARG A 241 -13.31 15.87 -6.66
N PRO A 242 -13.88 17.04 -7.04
CA PRO A 242 -14.77 17.82 -6.18
C PRO A 242 -15.99 17.08 -5.62
N GLN A 243 -16.45 16.02 -6.29
CA GLN A 243 -17.59 15.21 -5.84
C GLN A 243 -17.27 14.34 -4.61
N ILE A 244 -15.98 14.09 -4.34
CA ILE A 244 -15.51 13.32 -3.18
C ILE A 244 -14.83 14.25 -2.18
N ASN A 245 -13.91 15.09 -2.67
CA ASN A 245 -13.15 16.03 -1.86
C ASN A 245 -13.25 17.44 -2.45
N THR A 246 -13.99 18.30 -1.75
CA THR A 246 -14.14 19.72 -2.11
C THR A 246 -12.81 20.46 -1.93
N ASP A 247 -12.68 21.63 -2.56
CA ASP A 247 -11.51 22.51 -2.36
C ASP A 247 -11.27 22.84 -0.90
N ASP A 248 -12.35 23.10 -0.15
CA ASP A 248 -12.26 23.47 1.25
C ASP A 248 -11.84 22.27 2.12
N ALA A 249 -12.29 21.06 1.79
CA ALA A 249 -11.83 19.85 2.47
C ALA A 249 -10.34 19.59 2.22
N LEU A 250 -9.88 19.77 0.97
CA LEU A 250 -8.45 19.66 0.64
C LEU A 250 -7.63 20.75 1.34
N ARG A 251 -8.08 22.01 1.33
CA ARG A 251 -7.41 23.11 2.05
C ARG A 251 -7.36 22.86 3.54
N ALA A 252 -8.43 22.31 4.13
CA ALA A 252 -8.51 22.03 5.55
C ALA A 252 -7.43 21.05 6.02
N ILE A 253 -6.99 20.10 5.19
CA ILE A 253 -5.92 19.17 5.55
C ILE A 253 -4.53 19.66 5.12
N TYR A 254 -4.38 20.26 3.93
CA TYR A 254 -3.07 20.64 3.38
C TYR A 254 -2.49 21.90 4.03
N ASN A 255 -3.35 22.75 4.61
CA ASN A 255 -2.93 23.97 5.31
C ASN A 255 -2.82 23.79 6.83
N ARG A 256 -2.97 22.57 7.37
CA ARG A 256 -2.73 22.34 8.81
C ARG A 256 -1.25 22.58 9.13
N PRO A 257 -0.93 23.12 10.32
CA PRO A 257 0.45 23.35 10.74
C PRO A 257 1.34 22.10 10.76
N ASN A 258 0.74 20.93 10.94
CA ASN A 258 1.41 19.63 11.01
C ASN A 258 1.36 18.83 9.70
N THR A 259 0.78 19.37 8.63
CA THR A 259 0.82 18.72 7.31
C THR A 259 2.05 19.19 6.55
N VAL A 260 2.93 18.24 6.20
CA VAL A 260 4.12 18.53 5.41
C VAL A 260 3.81 18.30 3.93
N SER A 261 4.00 19.35 3.15
CA SER A 261 3.91 19.31 1.67
C SER A 261 5.31 19.40 1.07
N TRP A 262 5.46 18.93 -0.15
CA TRP A 262 6.69 19.13 -0.91
C TRP A 262 6.93 20.62 -1.14
N GLU A 263 8.18 21.04 -0.94
CA GLU A 263 8.68 22.33 -1.35
C GLU A 263 9.93 22.12 -2.22
N PRO A 264 10.14 22.94 -3.27
CA PRO A 264 11.32 22.83 -4.10
C PRO A 264 12.58 23.05 -3.25
N LYS A 265 13.60 22.20 -3.47
CA LYS A 265 14.92 22.41 -2.86
C LYS A 265 15.43 23.81 -3.23
N LYS A 266 15.77 24.60 -2.22
CA LYS A 266 16.41 25.92 -2.39
C LYS A 266 17.85 25.77 -2.87
#